data_AF-A0A967H119-F1
#
_entry.id   AF-A0A967H119-F1
#
_cell.length_a   1.000
_cell.length_b   1.000
_cell.length_c   1.000
_cell.angle_alpha   90.00
_cell.angle_beta   90.00
_cell.angle_gamma   90.00
#
_symmetry.space_group_name_H-M   'P 1'
#
loop_
_entity.id
_entity.type
_entity.pdbx_description
1 polymer ?
#
loop_
_entity_poly.entity_id
_entity_poly.type
_entity_poly.pdbx_seq_one_letter_code
_entity_poly.pdbx_strand_id
1 'polypeptide(L)' 'HEDMVYLESKAFVADDGEPVVDVVFLCRYRSGEPGVGDPGEVAAVRWMTAAEILAHPETPPWTRQSIELAEQRRIARGW' A
#
# COMPACT_ATOMS: atom_id res chain seq x y z
N HIS A 1 -4.94 16.98 0.77
CA HIS A 1 -5.35 16.26 1.99
C HIS A 1 -6.79 15.76 1.93
N GLU A 2 -7.68 16.29 1.08
CA GLU A 2 -9.08 15.87 1.01
C GLU A 2 -9.30 14.44 0.46
N ASP A 3 -8.36 13.88 -0.30
CA ASP A 3 -8.43 12.53 -0.88
C ASP A 3 -7.57 11.48 -0.14
N MET A 4 -7.30 11.67 1.15
CA MET A 4 -6.58 10.70 1.98
C MET A 4 -7.51 10.19 3.10
N VAL A 5 -7.63 8.88 3.21
CA VAL A 5 -8.54 8.22 4.15
C VAL A 5 -7.73 7.29 5.03
N TYR A 6 -7.82 7.49 6.34
CA TYR A 6 -7.29 6.53 7.29
C TYR A 6 -7.97 5.17 7.09
N LEU A 7 -7.15 4.12 6.97
CA LEU A 7 -7.62 2.76 6.76
C LEU A 7 -7.52 1.94 8.04
N GLU A 8 -6.31 1.83 8.57
CA GLU A 8 -6.03 1.05 9.78
C GLU A 8 -4.68 1.45 10.41
N SER A 9 -4.45 0.95 11.62
CA SER A 9 -3.13 0.91 12.25
C SER A 9 -2.92 -0.48 12.82
N LYS A 10 -1.73 -1.03 12.62
CA LYS A 10 -1.36 -2.37 13.10
C LYS A 10 0.07 -2.35 13.63
N ALA A 11 0.34 -3.22 14.59
CA ALA A 11 1.67 -3.40 15.13
C ALA A 11 2.22 -4.77 14.72
N PHE A 12 3.50 -4.82 14.35
CA PHE A 12 4.20 -6.07 14.07
C PHE A 12 5.67 -5.93 14.47
N VAL A 13 6.39 -7.05 14.48
CA VAL A 13 7.85 -7.07 14.70
C VAL A 13 8.50 -7.33 13.35
N ALA A 14 9.40 -6.45 12.94
CA ALA A 14 10.16 -6.57 11.70
C ALA A 14 11.20 -7.70 11.79
N ASP A 15 11.79 -8.07 10.65
CA ASP A 15 12.72 -9.21 10.57
C ASP A 15 14.01 -9.01 11.40
N ASP A 16 14.36 -7.77 11.72
CA ASP A 16 15.48 -7.40 12.59
C ASP A 16 15.11 -7.36 14.08
N GLY A 17 13.85 -7.66 14.43
CA GLY A 17 13.35 -7.66 15.79
C GLY A 17 12.81 -6.31 16.27
N GLU A 18 12.82 -5.27 15.43
CA GLU A 18 12.29 -3.96 15.81
C GLU A 18 10.75 -3.96 15.86
N PRO A 19 10.12 -3.45 16.94
CA PRO A 19 8.68 -3.26 16.99
C PRO A 19 8.25 -2.06 16.14
N VAL A 20 7.35 -2.30 15.19
CA VAL A 20 6.87 -1.31 14.23
C VAL A 20 5.37 -1.09 14.39
N VAL A 21 4.96 0.18 14.29
CA VAL A 21 3.55 0.57 14.09
C VAL A 21 3.39 1.03 12.65
N ASP A 22 2.59 0.30 11.88
CA ASP A 22 2.19 0.66 10.53
C ASP A 22 0.89 1.48 10.58
N VAL A 23 0.87 2.62 9.90
CA VAL A 23 -0.30 3.52 9.82
C VAL A 23 -0.67 3.70 8.35
N VAL A 24 -1.76 3.05 7.95
CA VAL A 24 -2.10 2.88 6.54
C VAL A 24 -3.18 3.87 6.12
N PHE A 25 -2.95 4.54 4.99
CA PHE A 25 -3.91 5.44 4.37
C PHE A 25 -4.22 5.01 2.93
N LEU A 26 -5.49 5.13 2.55
CA LEU A 26 -5.95 5.04 1.17
C LEU A 26 -5.94 6.44 0.55
N CYS A 27 -5.31 6.59 -0.62
CA CYS A 27 -5.17 7.87 -1.32
C CYS A 27 -5.65 7.77 -2.77
N ARG A 28 -6.14 8.89 -3.33
CA ARG A 28 -6.29 9.02 -4.79
C ARG A 28 -5.02 9.57 -5.42
N TYR A 29 -4.63 8.95 -6.52
CA TYR A 29 -3.61 9.51 -7.38
C TYR A 29 -4.09 10.84 -7.96
N ARG A 30 -3.23 11.88 -7.89
CA ARG A 30 -3.55 13.24 -8.33
C ARG A 30 -3.03 13.54 -9.73
N SER A 31 -1.73 13.37 -9.96
CA SER A 31 -1.03 13.73 -11.20
C SER A 31 0.45 13.33 -11.15
N GLY A 32 1.12 13.28 -12.31
CA GLY A 32 2.57 13.03 -12.44
C GLY A 32 2.88 11.82 -13.34
N GLU A 33 4.08 11.27 -13.24
CA GLU A 33 4.43 9.97 -13.82
C GLU A 33 5.22 9.18 -12.76
N PRO A 34 5.04 7.85 -12.65
CA PRO A 34 5.81 7.05 -11.73
C PRO A 34 7.30 7.06 -12.13
N GLY A 35 8.17 7.33 -11.17
CA GLY A 35 9.62 7.31 -11.36
C GLY A 35 10.32 6.72 -10.14
N VAL A 36 11.42 6.02 -10.37
CA VAL A 36 12.32 5.57 -9.29
C VAL A 36 13.07 6.79 -8.75
N GLY A 37 12.87 7.09 -7.47
CA GLY A 37 13.54 8.21 -6.79
C GLY A 37 15.01 7.90 -6.49
N ASP A 38 15.27 6.76 -5.87
CA ASP A 38 16.61 6.23 -5.60
C ASP A 38 16.67 4.72 -5.96
N PRO A 39 17.47 4.32 -6.97
CA PRO A 39 17.64 2.92 -7.34
C PRO A 39 18.29 2.04 -6.26
N GLY A 40 18.98 2.64 -5.27
CA GLY A 40 19.53 1.93 -4.12
C GLY A 40 18.46 1.45 -3.13
N GLU A 41 17.27 2.08 -3.16
CA GLU A 41 16.14 1.73 -2.30
C GLU A 41 15.00 1.05 -3.08
N VAL A 42 14.70 1.52 -4.29
CA VAL A 42 13.55 1.07 -5.09
C VAL A 42 13.99 0.62 -6.48
N ALA A 43 13.85 -0.67 -6.77
CA ALA A 43 14.23 -1.22 -8.07
C ALA A 43 13.30 -0.80 -9.22
N ALA A 44 11.98 -0.70 -8.96
CA ALA A 44 10.98 -0.31 -9.95
C ALA A 44 9.69 0.21 -9.31
N VAL A 45 8.95 1.02 -10.05
CA VAL A 45 7.60 1.47 -9.69
C VAL A 45 6.63 1.02 -10.78
N ARG A 46 5.50 0.41 -10.39
CA ARG A 46 4.49 -0.12 -11.32
C ARG A 46 3.09 0.22 -10.85
N TRP A 47 2.21 0.53 -11.79
CA TRP A 47 0.76 0.56 -11.55
C TRP A 47 0.21 -0.86 -11.65
N MET A 48 -0.55 -1.28 -10.64
CA MET A 48 -1.15 -2.61 -10.57
C MET A 48 -2.56 -2.49 -10.00
N THR A 49 -3.45 -3.36 -10.47
CA THR A 49 -4.78 -3.55 -9.88
C THR A 49 -4.67 -4.25 -8.52
N ALA A 50 -5.69 -4.10 -7.67
CA ALA A 50 -5.75 -4.82 -6.40
C ALA A 50 -5.65 -6.34 -6.59
N ALA A 51 -6.32 -6.88 -7.62
CA ALA A 51 -6.26 -8.31 -7.95
C ALA A 51 -4.85 -8.76 -8.34
N GLU A 52 -4.11 -7.98 -9.14
CA GLU A 52 -2.72 -8.30 -9.49
C GLU A 52 -1.80 -8.29 -8.27
N ILE A 53 -1.95 -7.31 -7.37
CA ILE A 53 -1.17 -7.24 -6.13
C ILE A 53 -1.48 -8.45 -5.24
N LEU A 54 -2.76 -8.78 -5.06
CA LEU A 54 -3.16 -9.95 -4.28
C LEU A 54 -2.70 -11.27 -4.93
N ALA A 55 -2.58 -11.35 -6.25
CA ALA A 55 -2.05 -12.54 -6.90
C ALA A 55 -0.51 -12.63 -6.86
N HIS A 56 0.19 -11.54 -6.53
CA HIS A 56 1.64 -11.49 -6.65
C HIS A 56 2.34 -12.30 -5.53
N PRO A 57 3.28 -13.21 -5.87
CA PRO A 57 3.91 -14.10 -4.90
C PRO A 57 4.81 -13.37 -3.90
N GLU A 58 5.39 -12.24 -4.30
CA GLU A 58 6.28 -11.44 -3.43
C GLU A 58 5.53 -10.40 -2.58
N THR A 59 4.19 -10.32 -2.66
CA THR A 59 3.44 -9.39 -1.82
C THR A 59 3.44 -9.86 -0.36
N PRO A 60 4.00 -9.08 0.58
CA PRO A 60 4.07 -9.50 1.97
C PRO A 60 2.68 -9.67 2.59
N PRO A 61 2.52 -10.56 3.59
CA PRO A 61 1.22 -10.83 4.20
C PRO A 61 0.52 -9.58 4.77
N TRP A 62 1.27 -8.68 5.39
CA TRP A 62 0.73 -7.43 5.94
C TRP A 62 0.26 -6.45 4.86
N THR A 63 0.92 -6.43 3.69
CA THR A 63 0.51 -5.61 2.54
C THR A 63 -0.75 -6.18 1.91
N ARG A 64 -0.83 -7.51 1.77
CA ARG A 64 -2.02 -8.21 1.25
C ARG A 64 -3.27 -7.84 2.05
N GLN A 65 -3.21 -7.94 3.38
CA GLN A 65 -4.32 -7.56 4.26
C GLN A 65 -4.77 -6.10 4.04
N SER A 66 -3.82 -5.17 3.99
CA SER A 66 -4.14 -3.76 3.78
C SER A 66 -4.72 -3.48 2.39
N ILE A 67 -4.27 -4.19 1.35
CA ILE A 67 -4.83 -4.05 -0.01
C ILE A 67 -6.28 -4.54 -0.08
N GLU A 68 -6.63 -5.63 0.61
CA GLU A 68 -8.03 -6.10 0.69
C GLU A 68 -8.93 -5.05 1.33
N LEU A 69 -8.51 -4.48 2.46
CA LEU A 69 -9.24 -3.41 3.14
C LEU A 69 -9.31 -2.14 2.27
N ALA A 70 -8.21 -1.76 1.62
CA ALA A 70 -8.12 -0.60 0.77
C ALA A 70 -9.07 -0.71 -0.42
N GLU A 71 -9.15 -1.88 -1.05
CA GLU A 71 -10.04 -2.13 -2.18
C GLU A 71 -11.51 -2.06 -1.79
N GLN A 72 -11.89 -2.67 -0.66
CA GLN A 72 -13.25 -2.54 -0.11
C GLN A 72 -13.60 -1.07 0.16
N ARG A 73 -12.67 -0.32 0.74
CA ARG A 73 -12.86 1.10 1.05
C ARG A 73 -12.92 1.96 -0.21
N ARG A 74 -12.14 1.65 -1.25
CA ARG A 74 -12.15 2.31 -2.56
C ARG A 74 -13.52 2.14 -3.23
N ILE A 75 -14.00 0.89 -3.31
CA ILE A 75 -15.33 0.55 -3.87
C ILE A 75 -16.44 1.26 -3.10
N ALA A 76 -16.42 1.21 -1.76
CA ALA A 76 -17.45 1.84 -0.93
C ALA A 76 -17.52 3.37 -1.09
N ARG A 77 -16.42 4.01 -1.52
CA ARG A 77 -16.37 5.46 -1.80
C ARG A 77 -16.66 5.81 -3.26
N GLY A 78 -16.81 4.82 -4.15
CA GLY A 78 -16.93 5.04 -5.58
C GLY A 78 -15.67 5.63 -6.22
N TRP A 79 -14.50 5.31 -5.65
CA TRP A 79 -13.20 5.70 -6.18
C TRP A 79 -12.71 4.76 -7.27
#